data_AF-A0A2X3JAQ6-F1
#
_entry.id   AF-A0A2X3JAQ6-F1
#
_cell.length_a   1.000
_cell.length_b   1.000
_cell.length_c   1.000
_cell.angle_alpha   90.00
_cell.angle_beta   90.00
_cell.angle_gamma   90.00
#
_symmetry.space_group_name_H-M   'P 1'
#
loop_
_entity.id
_entity.type
_entity.pdbx_description
1 polymer ?
#
loop_
_entity_poly.entity_id
_entity_poly.type
_entity_poly.pdbx_seq_one_letter_code
_entity_poly.pdbx_strand_id
1 'polypeptide(L)'
;MLSDYAKGALASVQQMIQLARKAGVPVLIDPKGTDFERYRGATLLTPNLSEFEAVVGKCKTEEEIVERGMKLIADYELSALLVTRSEQGMSLLQPGKAPLHMPTQAQEVYDVTGAGDTVIGVLAATLAAGNSLEEACFFANAAAGVVVGKLGTSTVSPIELENAVRGRADTGFGVMTEEELKLAVAAARKRGEKVVMTNGVFDILHAGTSPIWQMLANWVTV
;
A
#
# COMPACT_ATOMS: atom_id res chain seq x y z
N MET A 1 -11.31 6.87 9.16
CA MET A 1 -10.26 5.86 9.35
C MET A 1 -10.04 5.67 10.84
N LEU A 2 -9.99 4.43 11.31
CA LEU A 2 -9.69 4.10 12.71
C LEU A 2 -8.54 3.07 12.73
N SER A 3 -7.41 3.42 13.34
CA SER A 3 -6.31 2.47 13.63
C SER A 3 -6.42 2.03 15.08
N ASP A 4 -6.53 0.72 15.33
CA ASP A 4 -6.47 0.18 16.68
C ASP A 4 -5.03 -0.20 17.05
N TYR A 5 -4.52 0.33 18.15
CA TYR A 5 -3.24 -0.08 18.75
C TYR A 5 -3.44 -0.84 20.07
N ALA A 6 -4.67 -1.24 20.38
CA ALA A 6 -5.08 -1.86 21.63
C ALA A 6 -4.73 -1.02 22.88
N LYS A 7 -4.82 0.31 22.77
CA LYS A 7 -4.55 1.28 23.87
C LYS A 7 -5.82 1.91 24.46
N GLY A 8 -7.00 1.41 24.11
CA GLY A 8 -8.29 1.83 24.68
C GLY A 8 -9.00 3.00 23.97
N ALA A 9 -8.33 3.69 23.03
CA ALA A 9 -8.93 4.80 22.28
C ALA A 9 -10.18 4.41 21.47
N LEU A 10 -10.27 3.13 21.06
CA LEU A 10 -11.36 2.58 20.25
C LEU A 10 -12.36 1.74 21.07
N ALA A 11 -12.55 2.06 22.36
CA ALA A 11 -13.49 1.35 23.24
C ALA A 11 -14.92 1.27 22.70
N SER A 12 -15.36 2.29 21.94
CA SER A 12 -16.71 2.38 21.35
C SER A 12 -16.71 2.25 19.82
N VAL A 13 -15.72 1.57 19.24
CA VAL A 13 -15.55 1.45 17.78
C VAL A 13 -16.80 0.97 17.05
N GLN A 14 -17.53 0.01 17.61
CA GLN A 14 -18.73 -0.52 16.97
C GLN A 14 -19.85 0.52 16.84
N GLN A 15 -20.00 1.40 17.83
CA GLN A 15 -20.97 2.50 17.78
C GLN A 15 -20.57 3.53 16.71
N MET A 16 -19.27 3.82 16.59
CA MET A 16 -18.75 4.73 15.56
C MET A 16 -18.99 4.17 14.16
N ILE A 17 -18.74 2.87 13.95
CA ILE A 17 -19.00 2.18 12.68
C ILE A 17 -20.48 2.29 12.30
N GLN A 18 -21.38 1.99 13.25
CA GLN A 18 -22.83 2.06 13.01
C GLN A 18 -23.30 3.48 12.65
N LEU A 19 -22.79 4.51 13.33
CA LEU A 19 -23.13 5.91 13.04
C LEU A 19 -22.63 6.33 11.65
N ALA A 20 -21.40 6.01 11.31
CA ALA A 20 -20.83 6.32 10.00
C ALA A 20 -21.57 5.59 8.87
N ARG A 21 -21.92 4.30 9.06
CA ARG A 21 -22.70 3.52 8.08
C ARG A 21 -24.09 4.13 7.86
N LYS A 22 -24.77 4.57 8.93
CA LYS A 22 -26.07 5.29 8.82
C LYS A 22 -25.94 6.61 8.06
N ALA A 23 -24.80 7.28 8.16
CA ALA A 23 -24.50 8.51 7.44
C ALA A 23 -23.96 8.28 6.01
N GLY A 24 -23.80 7.02 5.57
CA GLY A 24 -23.22 6.69 4.27
C GLY A 24 -21.72 7.01 4.16
N VAL A 25 -21.02 7.16 5.28
CA VAL A 25 -19.59 7.48 5.33
C VAL A 25 -18.77 6.18 5.39
N PRO A 26 -17.81 5.96 4.48
CA PRO A 26 -16.92 4.80 4.52
C PRO A 26 -16.11 4.70 5.82
N VAL A 27 -15.99 3.48 6.36
CA VAL A 27 -15.18 3.20 7.55
C VAL A 27 -14.08 2.21 7.24
N LEU A 28 -12.85 2.69 7.33
CA LEU A 28 -11.63 1.90 7.17
C LEU A 28 -11.04 1.62 8.54
N ILE A 29 -10.73 0.36 8.81
CA ILE A 29 -10.20 -0.13 10.07
C ILE A 29 -8.86 -0.84 9.83
N ASP A 30 -7.82 -0.40 10.55
CA ASP A 30 -6.59 -1.18 10.77
C ASP A 30 -6.74 -1.92 12.11
N PRO A 31 -6.95 -3.25 12.08
CA PRO A 31 -7.34 -3.98 13.28
C PRO A 31 -6.16 -4.27 14.20
N LYS A 32 -6.48 -4.56 15.46
CA LYS A 32 -5.55 -5.21 16.39
C LYS A 32 -6.20 -6.36 17.12
N GLY A 33 -5.38 -7.37 17.43
CA GLY A 33 -5.80 -8.55 18.17
C GLY A 33 -6.61 -9.52 17.30
N THR A 34 -7.39 -10.37 17.94
CA THR A 34 -8.17 -11.45 17.30
C THR A 34 -9.68 -11.24 17.35
N ASP A 35 -10.15 -10.27 18.14
CA ASP A 35 -11.57 -9.96 18.23
C ASP A 35 -11.97 -9.01 17.10
N PHE A 36 -12.33 -9.58 15.95
CA PHE A 36 -12.80 -8.81 14.78
C PHE A 36 -14.29 -8.50 14.82
N GLU A 37 -15.06 -9.10 15.73
CA GLU A 37 -16.50 -8.87 15.88
C GLU A 37 -16.81 -7.40 16.16
N ARG A 38 -15.95 -6.74 16.96
CA ARG A 38 -16.06 -5.31 17.26
C ARG A 38 -15.90 -4.39 16.05
N TYR A 39 -15.50 -4.90 14.90
CA TYR A 39 -15.38 -4.15 13.64
C TYR A 39 -16.51 -4.46 12.64
N ARG A 40 -17.53 -5.22 13.07
CA ARG A 40 -18.66 -5.63 12.22
C ARG A 40 -19.31 -4.45 11.50
N GLY A 41 -19.50 -4.60 10.20
CA GLY A 41 -20.15 -3.59 9.36
C GLY A 41 -19.24 -2.48 8.84
N ALA A 42 -17.92 -2.57 9.05
CA ALA A 42 -16.96 -1.66 8.45
C ALA A 42 -16.91 -1.80 6.92
N THR A 43 -16.50 -0.72 6.24
CA THR A 43 -16.33 -0.74 4.77
C THR A 43 -15.12 -1.58 4.39
N LEU A 44 -13.99 -1.36 5.04
CA LEU A 44 -12.74 -2.06 4.77
C LEU A 44 -12.04 -2.40 6.08
N LEU A 45 -11.62 -3.65 6.21
CA LEU A 45 -10.71 -4.10 7.26
C LEU A 45 -9.35 -4.43 6.63
N THR A 46 -8.25 -3.99 7.25
CA THR A 46 -6.89 -4.10 6.67
C THR A 46 -5.91 -4.92 7.51
N PRO A 47 -6.22 -6.17 7.92
CA PRO A 47 -5.30 -6.94 8.75
C PRO A 47 -4.01 -7.28 8.00
N ASN A 48 -2.91 -7.42 8.72
CA ASN A 48 -1.78 -8.18 8.17
C ASN A 48 -2.07 -9.69 8.18
N LEU A 49 -1.26 -10.46 7.45
CA LEU A 49 -1.46 -11.92 7.33
C LEU A 49 -1.48 -12.62 8.69
N SER A 50 -0.66 -12.19 9.65
CA SER A 50 -0.64 -12.81 10.99
C SER A 50 -1.90 -12.53 11.78
N GLU A 51 -2.43 -11.30 11.72
CA GLU A 51 -3.71 -10.93 12.35
C GLU A 51 -4.88 -11.65 11.69
N PHE A 52 -4.88 -11.75 10.36
CA PHE A 52 -5.88 -12.51 9.61
C PHE A 52 -5.88 -13.99 10.00
N GLU A 53 -4.72 -14.65 9.95
CA GLU A 53 -4.58 -16.07 10.31
C GLU A 53 -4.87 -16.36 11.78
N ALA A 54 -4.68 -15.39 12.68
CA ALA A 54 -5.05 -15.54 14.07
C ALA A 54 -6.58 -15.65 14.28
N VAL A 55 -7.37 -15.16 13.31
CA VAL A 55 -8.85 -15.23 13.32
C VAL A 55 -9.35 -16.42 12.50
N VAL A 56 -8.81 -16.65 11.30
CA VAL A 56 -9.32 -17.67 10.36
C VAL A 56 -8.54 -18.98 10.37
N GLY A 57 -7.47 -19.07 11.17
CA GLY A 57 -6.50 -20.16 11.14
C GLY A 57 -5.45 -20.01 10.02
N LYS A 58 -4.38 -20.80 10.11
CA LYS A 58 -3.26 -20.76 9.16
C LYS A 58 -3.69 -21.07 7.73
N CYS A 59 -3.21 -20.26 6.79
CA CYS A 59 -3.47 -20.41 5.36
C CYS A 59 -2.18 -20.85 4.65
N LYS A 60 -2.24 -21.94 3.89
CA LYS A 60 -1.09 -22.51 3.18
C LYS A 60 -1.04 -22.14 1.71
N THR A 61 -2.17 -21.75 1.14
CA THR A 61 -2.31 -21.39 -0.27
C THR A 61 -3.06 -20.07 -0.44
N GLU A 62 -2.97 -19.47 -1.63
CA GLU A 62 -3.70 -18.24 -1.92
C GLU A 62 -5.21 -18.46 -1.93
N GLU A 63 -5.65 -19.64 -2.38
CA GLU A 63 -7.05 -20.03 -2.39
C GLU A 63 -7.62 -20.09 -0.97
N GLU A 64 -6.85 -20.59 0.01
CA GLU A 64 -7.29 -20.60 1.41
C GLU A 64 -7.45 -19.18 1.97
N ILE A 65 -6.57 -18.23 1.58
CA ILE A 65 -6.71 -16.82 1.96
C ILE A 65 -7.99 -16.23 1.37
N VAL A 66 -8.26 -16.50 0.09
CA VAL A 66 -9.46 -16.03 -0.61
C VAL A 66 -10.72 -16.61 0.03
N GLU A 67 -10.81 -17.94 0.15
CA GLU A 67 -11.98 -18.64 0.69
C GLU A 67 -12.33 -18.15 2.10
N ARG A 68 -11.34 -18.16 3.01
CA ARG A 68 -11.54 -17.76 4.40
C ARG A 68 -11.75 -16.26 4.53
N GLY A 69 -11.12 -15.45 3.67
CA GLY A 69 -11.33 -14.02 3.62
C GLY A 69 -12.76 -13.67 3.19
N MET A 70 -13.28 -14.35 2.18
CA MET A 70 -14.69 -14.19 1.76
C MET A 70 -15.67 -14.61 2.84
N LYS A 71 -15.36 -15.70 3.57
CA LYS A 71 -16.14 -16.09 4.75
C LYS A 71 -16.10 -15.01 5.84
N LEU A 72 -14.93 -14.47 6.15
CA LEU A 72 -14.76 -13.41 7.14
C LEU A 72 -15.55 -12.14 6.77
N ILE A 73 -15.53 -11.75 5.48
CA ILE A 73 -16.34 -10.64 4.96
C ILE A 73 -17.83 -10.87 5.24
N ALA A 74 -18.33 -12.08 4.97
CA ALA A 74 -19.73 -12.42 5.21
C ALA A 74 -20.06 -12.45 6.71
N ASP A 75 -19.22 -13.10 7.52
CA ASP A 75 -19.43 -13.30 8.96
C ASP A 75 -19.49 -11.96 9.71
N TYR A 76 -18.68 -10.96 9.32
CA TYR A 76 -18.60 -9.64 9.95
C TYR A 76 -19.24 -8.50 9.13
N GLU A 77 -19.98 -8.83 8.07
CA GLU A 77 -20.69 -7.85 7.22
C GLU A 77 -19.79 -6.74 6.66
N LEU A 78 -18.56 -7.08 6.29
CA LEU A 78 -17.64 -6.12 5.69
C LEU A 78 -18.02 -5.85 4.23
N SER A 79 -17.69 -4.67 3.71
CA SER A 79 -17.80 -4.44 2.24
C SER A 79 -16.60 -5.00 1.49
N ALA A 80 -15.42 -5.01 2.11
CA ALA A 80 -14.18 -5.53 1.56
C ALA A 80 -13.17 -5.89 2.66
N LEU A 81 -12.19 -6.72 2.31
CA LEU A 81 -11.04 -7.08 3.15
C LEU A 81 -9.75 -6.85 2.34
N LEU A 82 -8.77 -6.15 2.91
CA LEU A 82 -7.43 -6.01 2.34
C LEU A 82 -6.42 -6.69 3.26
N VAL A 83 -5.94 -7.87 2.88
CA VAL A 83 -4.91 -8.58 3.65
C VAL A 83 -3.54 -8.09 3.19
N THR A 84 -2.78 -7.46 4.09
CA THR A 84 -1.38 -7.10 3.82
C THR A 84 -0.46 -8.28 4.11
N ARG A 85 0.45 -8.59 3.19
CA ARG A 85 1.23 -9.84 3.14
C ARG A 85 2.73 -9.59 3.02
N SER A 86 3.22 -8.50 3.62
CA SER A 86 4.65 -8.15 3.63
C SER A 86 5.28 -8.18 2.22
N GLU A 87 6.31 -8.98 1.98
CA GLU A 87 6.99 -9.15 0.70
C GLU A 87 6.09 -9.69 -0.42
N GLN A 88 4.99 -10.36 -0.08
CA GLN A 88 3.99 -10.82 -1.06
C GLN A 88 3.03 -9.68 -1.48
N GLY A 89 3.15 -8.49 -0.89
CA GLY A 89 2.34 -7.32 -1.18
C GLY A 89 1.00 -7.36 -0.46
N MET A 90 -0.12 -7.31 -1.18
CA MET A 90 -1.46 -7.25 -0.59
C MET A 90 -2.55 -7.90 -1.46
N SER A 91 -3.58 -8.44 -0.81
CA SER A 91 -4.72 -9.09 -1.46
C SER A 91 -6.02 -8.38 -1.09
N LEU A 92 -6.69 -7.78 -2.07
CA LEU A 92 -8.02 -7.18 -1.91
C LEU A 92 -9.10 -8.21 -2.28
N LEU A 93 -10.05 -8.40 -1.36
CA LEU A 93 -11.19 -9.30 -1.49
C LEU A 93 -12.50 -8.53 -1.38
N GLN A 94 -13.41 -8.77 -2.32
CA GLN A 94 -14.70 -8.10 -2.41
C GLN A 94 -15.80 -9.08 -2.85
N PRO A 95 -17.00 -9.04 -2.24
CA PRO A 95 -18.14 -9.82 -2.71
C PRO A 95 -18.46 -9.56 -4.19
N GLY A 96 -18.61 -10.64 -4.96
CA GLY A 96 -18.97 -10.58 -6.38
C GLY A 96 -17.87 -10.11 -7.33
N LYS A 97 -16.62 -9.96 -6.84
CA LYS A 97 -15.45 -9.63 -7.68
C LYS A 97 -14.38 -10.71 -7.54
N ALA A 98 -13.56 -10.87 -8.57
CA ALA A 98 -12.36 -11.70 -8.47
C ALA A 98 -11.38 -11.08 -7.46
N PRO A 99 -10.61 -11.89 -6.72
CA PRO A 99 -9.52 -11.40 -5.87
C PRO A 99 -8.53 -10.55 -6.66
N LEU A 100 -8.10 -9.43 -6.07
CA LEU A 100 -7.05 -8.59 -6.63
C LEU A 100 -5.78 -8.72 -5.79
N HIS A 101 -4.77 -9.38 -6.36
CA HIS A 101 -3.46 -9.52 -5.76
C HIS A 101 -2.51 -8.45 -6.32
N MET A 102 -1.82 -7.74 -5.43
CA MET A 102 -0.85 -6.72 -5.79
C MET A 102 0.49 -7.08 -5.17
N PRO A 103 1.52 -7.43 -5.96
CA PRO A 103 2.84 -7.73 -5.42
C PRO A 103 3.47 -6.46 -4.82
N THR A 104 4.36 -6.65 -3.85
CA THR A 104 5.08 -5.52 -3.23
C THR A 104 5.83 -4.70 -4.28
N GLN A 105 5.93 -3.39 -4.05
CA GLN A 105 6.74 -2.48 -4.86
C GLN A 105 8.07 -2.12 -4.17
N ALA A 106 8.33 -2.69 -2.99
CA ALA A 106 9.57 -2.46 -2.28
C ALA A 106 10.74 -3.10 -3.03
N GLN A 107 11.70 -2.28 -3.46
CA GLN A 107 12.97 -2.79 -4.03
C GLN A 107 13.98 -3.11 -2.93
N GLU A 108 14.01 -2.29 -1.88
CA GLU A 108 14.82 -2.50 -0.68
C GLU A 108 13.95 -2.27 0.55
N VAL A 109 14.03 -3.19 1.52
CA VAL A 109 13.31 -3.10 2.79
C VAL A 109 14.33 -2.75 3.87
N TYR A 110 14.21 -1.55 4.42
CA TYR A 110 15.07 -1.04 5.48
C TYR A 110 14.39 -1.09 6.84
N ASP A 111 13.17 -0.54 6.96
CA ASP A 111 12.37 -0.54 8.19
C ASP A 111 10.89 -0.60 7.84
N VAL A 112 10.16 -1.55 8.42
CA VAL A 112 8.73 -1.75 8.17
C VAL A 112 7.83 -0.95 9.11
N THR A 113 8.42 -0.21 10.06
CA THR A 113 7.70 0.57 11.05
C THR A 113 6.88 1.69 10.39
N GLY A 114 5.56 1.71 10.61
CA GLY A 114 4.66 2.73 10.05
C GLY A 114 4.16 2.45 8.62
N ALA A 115 4.51 1.31 8.01
CA ALA A 115 4.00 0.92 6.71
C ALA A 115 2.46 0.73 6.72
N GLY A 116 1.92 0.12 7.77
CA GLY A 116 0.46 -0.03 7.97
C GLY A 116 -0.26 1.32 8.03
N ASP A 117 0.27 2.25 8.82
CA ASP A 117 -0.27 3.62 8.97
C ASP A 117 -0.29 4.35 7.62
N THR A 118 0.78 4.18 6.82
CA THR A 118 0.88 4.73 5.47
C THR A 118 -0.18 4.12 4.55
N VAL A 119 -0.33 2.79 4.56
CA VAL A 119 -1.33 2.07 3.76
C VAL A 119 -2.73 2.61 4.05
N ILE A 120 -3.14 2.63 5.32
CA ILE A 120 -4.49 3.04 5.66
C ILE A 120 -4.73 4.54 5.45
N GLY A 121 -3.71 5.37 5.67
CA GLY A 121 -3.76 6.80 5.37
C GLY A 121 -3.98 7.10 3.89
N VAL A 122 -3.23 6.42 3.00
CA VAL A 122 -3.36 6.57 1.55
C VAL A 122 -4.69 6.01 1.05
N LEU A 123 -5.15 4.88 1.60
CA LEU A 123 -6.48 4.34 1.31
C LEU A 123 -7.58 5.36 1.63
N ALA A 124 -7.53 5.94 2.83
CA ALA A 124 -8.52 6.91 3.28
C ALA A 124 -8.51 8.18 2.42
N ALA A 125 -7.32 8.72 2.10
CA ALA A 125 -7.18 9.90 1.27
C ALA A 125 -7.70 9.68 -0.15
N THR A 126 -7.38 8.53 -0.75
CA THR A 126 -7.77 8.19 -2.12
C THR A 126 -9.28 7.95 -2.25
N LEU A 127 -9.87 7.22 -1.30
CA LEU A 127 -11.33 7.04 -1.26
C LEU A 127 -12.07 8.36 -1.02
N ALA A 128 -11.53 9.25 -0.17
CA ALA A 128 -12.10 10.57 0.05
C ALA A 128 -12.04 11.46 -1.21
N ALA A 129 -11.08 11.20 -2.11
CA ALA A 129 -11.00 11.85 -3.43
C ALA A 129 -11.99 11.28 -4.47
N GLY A 130 -12.78 10.26 -4.11
CA GLY A 130 -13.81 9.67 -4.98
C GLY A 130 -13.33 8.52 -5.85
N ASN A 131 -12.09 8.04 -5.66
CA ASN A 131 -11.55 6.90 -6.38
C ASN A 131 -12.16 5.57 -5.92
N SER A 132 -11.97 4.53 -6.75
CA SER A 132 -12.34 3.16 -6.42
C SER A 132 -11.44 2.56 -5.33
N LEU A 133 -11.91 1.48 -4.72
CA LEU A 133 -11.14 0.76 -3.71
C LEU A 133 -9.89 0.09 -4.31
N GLU A 134 -10.01 -0.41 -5.55
CA GLU A 134 -8.93 -0.99 -6.32
C GLU A 134 -7.82 0.04 -6.59
N GLU A 135 -8.17 1.25 -7.02
CA GLU A 135 -7.22 2.36 -7.17
C GLU A 135 -6.60 2.74 -5.83
N ALA A 136 -7.40 2.87 -4.78
CA ALA A 136 -6.91 3.21 -3.45
C ALA A 136 -5.87 2.19 -2.96
N CYS A 137 -6.12 0.89 -3.15
CA CYS A 137 -5.16 -0.16 -2.80
C CYS A 137 -3.91 -0.12 -3.68
N PHE A 138 -4.05 0.21 -4.97
CA PHE A 138 -2.93 0.40 -5.87
C PHE A 138 -1.98 1.50 -5.37
N PHE A 139 -2.51 2.67 -4.99
CA PHE A 139 -1.71 3.77 -4.42
C PHE A 139 -1.11 3.39 -3.06
N ALA A 140 -1.88 2.72 -2.20
CA ALA A 140 -1.42 2.30 -0.89
C ALA A 140 -0.25 1.30 -0.98
N ASN A 141 -0.29 0.38 -1.94
CA ASN A 141 0.80 -0.56 -2.20
C ASN A 141 2.09 0.14 -2.67
N ALA A 142 1.96 1.13 -3.56
CA ALA A 142 3.10 1.94 -3.99
C ALA A 142 3.68 2.76 -2.83
N ALA A 143 2.82 3.40 -2.03
CA ALA A 143 3.22 4.15 -0.85
C ALA A 143 3.95 3.28 0.18
N ALA A 144 3.42 2.09 0.46
CA ALA A 144 4.04 1.10 1.34
C ALA A 144 5.46 0.76 0.86
N GLY A 145 5.62 0.48 -0.43
CA GLY A 145 6.91 0.19 -1.05
C GLY A 145 7.95 1.30 -0.87
N VAL A 146 7.52 2.57 -0.88
CA VAL A 146 8.40 3.72 -0.64
C VAL A 146 8.81 3.81 0.83
N VAL A 147 7.85 3.73 1.76
CA VAL A 147 8.14 3.98 3.19
C VAL A 147 8.95 2.86 3.83
N VAL A 148 8.81 1.62 3.36
CA VAL A 148 9.62 0.52 3.90
C VAL A 148 11.10 0.63 3.54
N GLY A 149 11.45 1.42 2.53
CA GLY A 149 12.84 1.74 2.16
C GLY A 149 13.47 2.86 2.99
N LYS A 150 12.74 3.44 3.96
CA LYS A 150 13.18 4.56 4.80
C LYS A 150 13.28 4.12 6.26
N LEU A 151 14.08 4.83 7.05
CA LEU A 151 14.22 4.56 8.50
C LEU A 151 13.07 5.19 9.31
N GLY A 152 12.50 4.44 10.25
CA GLY A 152 11.51 4.90 11.22
C GLY A 152 10.11 5.12 10.64
N THR A 153 9.22 5.77 11.41
CA THR A 153 7.87 6.17 10.96
C THR A 153 7.95 7.33 9.97
N SER A 154 8.44 7.02 8.78
CA SER A 154 8.60 7.97 7.68
C SER A 154 7.28 8.16 6.93
N THR A 155 7.11 9.33 6.33
CA THR A 155 5.96 9.64 5.49
C THR A 155 6.30 9.53 4.01
N VAL A 156 5.30 9.25 3.19
CA VAL A 156 5.38 9.40 1.73
C VAL A 156 4.90 10.79 1.31
N SER A 157 5.70 11.50 0.52
CA SER A 157 5.27 12.74 -0.11
C SER A 157 4.50 12.48 -1.41
N PRO A 158 3.66 13.43 -1.89
CA PRO A 158 2.96 13.26 -3.17
C PRO A 158 3.89 12.97 -4.36
N ILE A 159 5.08 13.56 -4.39
CA ILE A 159 6.07 13.34 -5.46
C ILE A 159 6.64 11.93 -5.41
N GLU A 160 6.98 11.44 -4.22
CA GLU A 160 7.49 10.08 -4.06
C GLU A 160 6.43 9.05 -4.43
N LEU A 161 5.17 9.29 -4.06
CA LEU A 161 4.06 8.44 -4.46
C LEU A 161 3.84 8.47 -5.97
N GLU A 162 3.86 9.66 -6.59
CA GLU A 162 3.76 9.80 -8.05
C GLU A 162 4.89 9.04 -8.76
N ASN A 163 6.14 9.18 -8.29
CA ASN A 163 7.28 8.47 -8.84
C ASN A 163 7.14 6.96 -8.67
N ALA A 164 6.68 6.47 -7.51
CA ALA A 164 6.47 5.05 -7.28
C ALA A 164 5.35 4.46 -8.16
N VAL A 165 4.28 5.23 -8.37
CA VAL A 165 3.18 4.86 -9.27
C VAL A 165 3.65 4.84 -10.72
N ARG A 166 4.43 5.84 -11.15
CA ARG A 166 5.01 5.89 -12.51
C ARG A 166 6.03 4.78 -12.73
N GLY A 167 6.90 4.50 -11.75
CA GLY A 167 7.88 3.40 -11.83
C GLY A 167 7.22 2.02 -11.89
N ARG A 168 5.99 1.87 -11.38
CA ARG A 168 5.19 0.65 -11.57
C ARG A 168 4.70 0.45 -13.01
N ALA A 169 4.65 1.51 -13.81
CA ALA A 169 4.38 1.38 -15.24
C ALA A 169 5.47 0.56 -15.95
N ASP A 170 6.62 0.25 -15.35
CA ASP A 170 7.71 -0.46 -16.05
C ASP A 170 7.49 -1.96 -16.29
N THR A 171 6.36 -2.55 -15.86
CA THR A 171 5.84 -3.79 -16.51
C THR A 171 5.17 -3.51 -17.87
N GLY A 172 5.32 -2.28 -18.38
CA GLY A 172 4.89 -1.75 -19.66
C GLY A 172 5.14 -0.23 -19.73
N PHE A 173 6.40 0.15 -20.07
CA PHE A 173 6.90 1.49 -20.44
C PHE A 173 7.70 2.30 -19.38
N GLY A 174 8.99 1.94 -19.22
CA GLY A 174 10.08 2.86 -18.82
C GLY A 174 10.52 3.81 -19.95
N VAL A 175 9.63 4.00 -20.92
CA VAL A 175 9.80 4.86 -22.09
C VAL A 175 8.78 5.97 -21.94
N MET A 176 9.27 7.18 -21.65
CA MET A 176 8.49 8.40 -21.60
C MET A 176 8.67 9.19 -22.89
N THR A 177 7.63 9.90 -23.29
CA THR A 177 7.71 10.87 -24.38
C THR A 177 8.62 12.05 -23.99
N GLU A 178 9.11 12.76 -24.99
CA GLU A 178 9.94 13.96 -24.77
C GLU A 178 9.20 15.02 -23.92
N GLU A 179 7.87 15.13 -24.08
CA GLU A 179 7.05 16.06 -23.31
C GLU A 179 6.95 15.66 -21.83
N GLU A 180 6.75 14.39 -21.55
CA GLU A 180 6.71 13.85 -20.19
C GLU A 180 8.06 14.00 -19.48
N LEU A 181 9.16 13.76 -20.19
CA LEU A 181 10.51 13.98 -19.68
C LEU A 181 10.74 15.45 -19.31
N LYS A 182 10.32 16.39 -20.17
CA LYS A 182 10.42 17.83 -19.91
C LYS A 182 9.65 18.23 -18.64
N LEU A 183 8.45 17.69 -18.45
CA LEU A 183 7.64 17.95 -17.25
C LEU A 183 8.31 17.38 -15.99
N ALA A 184 8.80 16.15 -16.04
CA ALA A 184 9.49 15.51 -14.92
C ALA A 184 10.76 16.28 -14.50
N VAL A 185 11.59 16.69 -15.46
CA VAL A 185 12.80 17.49 -15.21
C VAL A 185 12.47 18.87 -14.65
N ALA A 186 11.44 19.54 -15.16
CA ALA A 186 11.00 20.84 -14.65
C ALA A 186 10.52 20.74 -13.19
N ALA A 187 9.76 19.69 -12.87
CA ALA A 187 9.29 19.43 -11.52
C ALA A 187 10.45 19.16 -10.56
N ALA A 188 11.44 18.34 -10.95
CA ALA A 188 12.65 18.07 -10.16
C ALA A 188 13.46 19.34 -9.87
N ARG A 189 13.67 20.19 -10.89
CA ARG A 189 14.36 21.47 -10.72
C ARG A 189 13.63 22.41 -9.78
N LYS A 190 12.29 22.47 -9.85
CA LYS A 190 11.47 23.29 -8.94
C LYS A 190 11.61 22.84 -7.47
N ARG A 191 11.94 21.56 -7.24
CA ARG A 191 12.19 20.99 -5.91
C ARG A 191 13.63 21.13 -5.43
N GLY A 192 14.51 21.76 -6.22
CA GLY A 192 15.94 21.90 -5.91
C GLY A 192 16.73 20.61 -6.09
N GLU A 193 16.16 19.60 -6.76
CA GLU A 193 16.85 18.34 -7.05
C GLU A 193 17.86 18.54 -8.19
N LYS A 194 18.99 17.83 -8.11
CA LYS A 194 19.94 17.74 -9.22
C LYS A 194 19.51 16.60 -10.14
N VAL A 195 19.11 16.95 -11.35
CA VAL A 195 18.84 16.00 -12.43
C VAL A 195 20.16 15.58 -13.05
N VAL A 196 20.42 14.27 -13.08
CA VAL A 196 21.63 13.67 -13.65
C VAL A 196 21.24 12.71 -14.75
N MET A 197 21.98 12.70 -15.85
CA MET A 197 21.80 11.75 -16.95
C MET A 197 22.92 10.70 -16.88
N THR A 198 22.55 9.42 -16.92
CA THR A 198 23.50 8.31 -16.94
C THR A 198 23.31 7.47 -18.20
N ASN A 199 24.39 7.27 -18.97
CA ASN A 199 24.45 6.27 -20.03
C ASN A 199 25.32 5.12 -19.50
N GLY A 200 24.78 3.92 -19.28
CA GLY A 200 25.61 2.82 -18.78
C GLY A 200 25.00 1.42 -18.91
N VAL A 201 25.79 0.49 -19.46
CA VAL A 201 25.59 -0.97 -19.39
C VAL A 201 25.99 -1.44 -17.99
N PHE A 202 25.10 -2.15 -17.29
CA PHE A 202 25.28 -2.55 -15.89
C PHE A 202 25.44 -4.08 -15.76
N ASP A 203 26.67 -4.59 -15.88
CA ASP A 203 26.95 -6.02 -15.65
C ASP A 203 28.07 -6.34 -14.63
N ILE A 204 28.83 -5.37 -14.10
CA ILE A 204 29.93 -5.69 -13.16
C ILE A 204 30.09 -4.63 -12.07
N LEU A 205 29.75 -4.95 -10.81
CA LEU A 205 30.06 -4.14 -9.61
C LEU A 205 31.20 -4.78 -8.82
N HIS A 206 32.32 -4.06 -8.65
CA HIS A 206 33.35 -4.35 -7.64
C HIS A 206 33.13 -3.48 -6.40
N ALA A 207 33.44 -4.04 -5.22
CA ALA A 207 33.27 -3.43 -3.90
C ALA A 207 34.03 -2.09 -3.76
N GLY A 208 33.30 -0.98 -3.72
CA GLY A 208 33.90 0.34 -3.50
C GLY A 208 33.00 1.57 -3.70
N THR A 209 31.72 1.41 -4.06
CA THR A 209 30.87 2.57 -4.40
C THR A 209 29.98 2.97 -3.21
N SER A 210 30.10 4.24 -2.79
CA SER A 210 29.34 4.89 -1.73
C SER A 210 27.83 4.95 -2.03
N PRO A 211 26.92 4.96 -1.02
CA PRO A 211 25.45 4.78 -1.20
C PRO A 211 24.73 5.82 -2.08
N ILE A 212 25.41 6.91 -2.45
CA ILE A 212 24.88 7.95 -3.34
C ILE A 212 24.73 7.49 -4.80
N TRP A 213 25.40 6.39 -5.20
CA TRP A 213 25.46 5.95 -6.60
C TRP A 213 24.48 4.84 -6.97
N GLN A 214 23.81 4.21 -6.01
CA GLN A 214 22.84 3.14 -6.28
C GLN A 214 21.53 3.67 -6.89
N MET A 215 21.26 4.98 -6.79
CA MET A 215 20.00 5.62 -7.16
C MET A 215 19.92 6.10 -8.63
N LEU A 216 20.82 5.64 -9.51
CA LEU A 216 20.93 6.10 -10.91
C LEU A 216 20.92 4.97 -11.95
N ALA A 217 20.32 3.81 -11.66
CA ALA A 217 20.57 2.60 -12.44
C ALA A 217 19.52 2.20 -13.52
N ASN A 218 18.48 2.98 -13.83
CA ASN A 218 17.49 2.58 -14.85
C ASN A 218 17.11 3.70 -15.83
N TRP A 219 18.01 4.12 -16.73
CA TRP A 219 17.66 5.00 -17.86
C TRP A 219 18.61 4.82 -19.06
N VAL A 220 18.32 3.89 -19.98
CA VAL A 220 19.00 3.76 -21.29
C VAL A 220 17.95 3.14 -22.24
N THR A 221 17.69 3.54 -23.48
CA THR A 221 18.51 4.24 -24.50
C THR A 221 17.65 4.66 -25.70
N VAL A 222 18.21 5.48 -26.60
CA VAL A 222 17.99 5.30 -28.05
C VAL A 222 18.82 4.12 -28.54
#